data_AF-A0A0C1IZE4-F1
#
_entry.id   AF-A0A0C1IZE4-F1
#
_cell.length_a   1.000
_cell.length_b   1.000
_cell.length_c   1.000
_cell.angle_alpha   90.00
_cell.angle_beta   90.00
_cell.angle_gamma   90.00
#
_symmetry.space_group_name_H-M   'P 1'
#
loop_
_entity.id
_entity.type
_entity.pdbx_description
1 polymer ?
#
loop_
_entity_poly.entity_id
_entity_poly.type
_entity_poly.pdbx_seq_one_letter_code
_entity_poly.pdbx_strand_id
1 'polypeptide(L)'
;TGPDASDFSTVNVNAGTLDVVSGGLSGINAATVMSGATLTAGGNITFTGGNDRLTVAGTVDGASTINLGAGNDTFTFQDGASVSAVVDGGVGTDTLTADIAAAATLAQATNFETLTKTGAGTLSVTGTSDFATVEVDEGTLDVASGGAISGVNTASVGTGAAIDLDGGFTFTTGNDSFDVAGRLTGSGAFDLDAGNDTLTLRDGADLSGLTTAIDGGADTDTVVVDAIGDLTLD
;
A
#
# COMPACT_ATOMS: atom_id res chain seq x y z
N THR A 1 -31.96 -19.25 12.02
CA THR A 1 -31.01 -18.77 11.01
C THR A 1 -31.12 -17.25 11.04
N GLY A 2 -30.06 -16.56 11.46
CA GLY A 2 -30.00 -15.10 11.32
C GLY A 2 -29.96 -14.73 9.84
N PRO A 3 -30.07 -13.44 9.47
CA PRO A 3 -29.82 -13.04 8.10
C PRO A 3 -28.39 -13.46 7.72
N ASP A 4 -28.21 -13.91 6.48
CA ASP A 4 -26.93 -14.43 5.99
C ASP A 4 -25.82 -13.36 6.05
N ALA A 5 -26.18 -12.07 6.03
CA ALA A 5 -25.37 -10.92 6.41
C ALA A 5 -26.21 -9.79 7.00
N SER A 6 -25.61 -8.91 7.80
CA SER A 6 -26.27 -7.68 8.23
C SER A 6 -26.01 -6.56 7.23
N ASP A 7 -27.09 -5.93 6.75
CA ASP A 7 -27.06 -4.86 5.76
C ASP A 7 -27.01 -3.48 6.44
N PHE A 8 -25.87 -2.80 6.34
CA PHE A 8 -25.65 -1.47 6.91
C PHE A 8 -24.89 -0.60 5.92
N SER A 9 -25.44 0.57 5.59
CA SER A 9 -24.75 1.53 4.73
C SER A 9 -23.59 2.27 5.41
N THR A 10 -23.51 2.25 6.75
CA THR A 10 -22.42 2.88 7.50
C THR A 10 -22.06 2.08 8.73
N VAL A 11 -20.76 1.87 8.97
CA VAL A 11 -20.23 1.12 10.10
C VAL A 11 -19.16 1.94 10.82
N ASN A 12 -19.46 2.44 12.01
CA ASN A 12 -18.52 3.25 12.80
C ASN A 12 -18.16 2.56 14.11
N VAL A 13 -16.92 2.09 14.21
CA VAL A 13 -16.33 1.53 15.44
C VAL A 13 -15.55 2.64 16.12
N ASN A 14 -16.26 3.42 16.94
CA ASN A 14 -15.67 4.59 17.61
C ASN A 14 -14.80 4.24 18.82
N ALA A 15 -15.06 3.09 19.46
CA ALA A 15 -14.34 2.57 20.61
C ALA A 15 -14.72 1.09 20.83
N GLY A 16 -13.92 0.38 21.63
CA GLY A 16 -14.19 -1.02 21.97
C GLY A 16 -14.06 -1.94 20.75
N THR A 17 -14.76 -3.07 20.78
CA THR A 17 -14.68 -4.09 19.73
C THR A 17 -16.02 -4.30 19.05
N LEU A 18 -16.04 -4.24 17.71
CA LEU A 18 -17.11 -4.79 16.89
C LEU A 18 -16.68 -6.17 16.38
N ASP A 19 -17.41 -7.20 16.79
CA ASP A 19 -17.17 -8.56 16.34
C ASP A 19 -18.05 -8.95 15.15
N VAL A 20 -17.46 -8.96 13.95
CA VAL A 20 -18.14 -9.43 12.74
C VAL A 20 -17.94 -10.93 12.63
N VAL A 21 -18.93 -11.67 13.11
CA VAL A 21 -18.98 -13.13 13.01
C VAL A 21 -19.25 -13.59 11.58
N SER A 22 -19.34 -14.90 11.34
CA SER A 22 -19.44 -15.53 10.01
C SER A 22 -20.60 -15.05 9.11
N GLY A 23 -21.59 -14.34 9.65
CA GLY A 23 -22.62 -13.69 8.83
C GLY A 23 -22.09 -12.48 8.06
N GLY A 24 -21.02 -11.83 8.53
CA GLY A 24 -20.46 -10.70 7.81
C GLY A 24 -21.34 -9.45 7.84
N LEU A 25 -20.85 -8.43 7.14
CA LEU A 25 -21.55 -7.17 6.88
C LEU A 25 -21.62 -6.95 5.37
N SER A 26 -22.72 -6.38 4.89
CA SER A 26 -22.91 -6.07 3.47
C SER A 26 -23.52 -4.69 3.28
N GLY A 27 -23.40 -4.16 2.06
CA GLY A 27 -24.09 -2.93 1.66
C GLY A 27 -23.47 -1.66 2.22
N ILE A 28 -22.21 -1.72 2.67
CA ILE A 28 -21.51 -0.61 3.32
C ILE A 28 -21.09 0.43 2.29
N ASN A 29 -21.36 1.71 2.54
CA ASN A 29 -20.81 2.82 1.76
C ASN A 29 -19.66 3.55 2.46
N ALA A 30 -19.60 3.43 3.78
CA ALA A 30 -18.56 4.02 4.60
C ALA A 30 -18.32 3.20 5.86
N ALA A 31 -17.08 2.87 6.14
CA ALA A 31 -16.69 2.32 7.43
C ALA A 31 -15.55 3.11 8.07
N THR A 32 -15.57 3.23 9.38
CA THR A 32 -14.50 3.85 10.15
C THR A 32 -14.17 3.02 11.39
N VAL A 33 -12.88 2.75 11.60
CA VAL A 33 -12.35 2.17 12.84
C VAL A 33 -11.43 3.21 13.48
N MET A 34 -11.89 3.82 14.57
CA MET A 34 -11.13 4.86 15.26
C MET A 34 -9.93 4.31 16.04
N SER A 35 -8.98 5.19 16.36
CA SER A 35 -7.84 4.83 17.21
C SER A 35 -8.29 4.22 18.54
N GLY A 36 -7.66 3.11 18.93
CA GLY A 36 -8.01 2.34 20.12
C GLY A 36 -9.27 1.47 19.99
N ALA A 37 -9.97 1.49 18.86
CA ALA A 37 -11.06 0.58 18.55
C ALA A 37 -10.57 -0.66 17.78
N THR A 38 -11.36 -1.72 17.81
CA THR A 38 -11.09 -2.97 17.10
C THR A 38 -12.31 -3.42 16.30
N LEU A 39 -12.09 -3.79 15.05
CA LEU A 39 -13.05 -4.51 14.21
C LEU A 39 -12.48 -5.92 13.97
N THR A 40 -13.18 -6.97 14.39
CA THR A 40 -12.76 -8.34 14.04
C THR A 40 -13.50 -8.81 12.79
N ALA A 41 -12.76 -9.09 11.72
CA ALA A 41 -13.25 -9.61 10.45
C ALA A 41 -13.27 -11.15 10.47
N GLY A 42 -14.17 -11.72 11.29
CA GLY A 42 -14.43 -13.17 11.33
C GLY A 42 -15.39 -13.66 10.24
N GLY A 43 -16.12 -12.74 9.61
CA GLY A 43 -16.86 -12.92 8.36
C GLY A 43 -16.52 -11.81 7.37
N ASN A 44 -16.91 -11.99 6.11
CA ASN A 44 -16.64 -11.03 5.05
C ASN A 44 -17.31 -9.68 5.34
N ILE A 45 -16.61 -8.61 4.99
CA ILE A 45 -17.13 -7.24 5.08
C ILE A 45 -17.19 -6.72 3.65
N THR A 46 -18.39 -6.51 3.13
CA THR A 46 -18.61 -6.19 1.72
C THR A 46 -19.28 -4.82 1.60
N PHE A 47 -18.64 -3.95 0.85
CA PHE A 47 -19.15 -2.64 0.50
C PHE A 47 -20.08 -2.74 -0.73
N THR A 48 -20.45 -1.61 -1.33
CA THR A 48 -21.38 -1.58 -2.46
C THR A 48 -20.64 -1.68 -3.81
N GLY A 49 -21.33 -1.36 -4.90
CA GLY A 49 -20.73 -1.25 -6.24
C GLY A 49 -20.60 0.21 -6.69
N GLY A 50 -20.53 1.14 -5.74
CA GLY A 50 -20.25 2.55 -6.00
C GLY A 50 -19.06 3.02 -5.17
N ASN A 51 -18.70 4.29 -5.32
CA ASN A 51 -17.51 4.84 -4.65
C ASN A 51 -17.66 4.90 -3.13
N ASP A 52 -16.97 3.99 -2.47
CA ASP A 52 -17.07 3.70 -1.06
C ASP A 52 -15.79 4.07 -0.30
N ARG A 53 -15.88 4.08 1.03
CA ARG A 53 -14.86 4.68 1.91
C ARG A 53 -14.54 3.77 3.09
N LEU A 54 -13.29 3.40 3.25
CA LEU A 54 -12.78 2.77 4.46
C LEU A 54 -11.77 3.69 5.14
N THR A 55 -11.93 3.95 6.43
CA THR A 55 -10.95 4.71 7.22
C THR A 55 -10.54 3.90 8.45
N VAL A 56 -9.24 3.67 8.63
CA VAL A 56 -8.73 2.89 9.76
C VAL A 56 -7.61 3.66 10.46
N ALA A 57 -7.81 3.94 11.75
CA ALA A 57 -6.81 4.42 12.71
C ALA A 57 -6.63 3.45 13.90
N GLY A 58 -7.49 2.44 14.00
CA GLY A 58 -7.45 1.41 15.04
C GLY A 58 -6.99 0.05 14.50
N THR A 59 -7.51 -1.01 15.09
CA THR A 59 -7.17 -2.39 14.71
C THR A 59 -8.29 -3.02 13.88
N VAL A 60 -7.94 -3.60 12.74
CA VAL A 60 -8.78 -4.57 12.02
C VAL A 60 -8.08 -5.92 12.09
N ASP A 61 -8.70 -6.87 12.79
CA ASP A 61 -8.11 -8.18 12.98
C ASP A 61 -8.96 -9.28 12.35
N GLY A 62 -8.39 -10.12 11.49
CA GLY A 62 -9.12 -11.26 10.94
C GLY A 62 -8.52 -11.78 9.65
N ALA A 63 -8.92 -12.98 9.27
CA ALA A 63 -8.48 -13.63 8.03
C ALA A 63 -9.48 -13.45 6.87
N SER A 64 -10.65 -12.84 7.12
CA SER A 64 -11.62 -12.55 6.08
C SER A 64 -11.24 -11.29 5.29
N THR A 65 -11.71 -11.23 4.05
CA THR A 65 -11.50 -10.08 3.17
C THR A 65 -12.49 -8.96 3.50
N ILE A 66 -11.98 -7.72 3.49
CA ILE A 66 -12.77 -6.50 3.33
C ILE A 66 -12.79 -6.18 1.84
N ASN A 67 -13.95 -6.30 1.20
CA ASN A 67 -14.10 -6.06 -0.24
C ASN A 67 -14.83 -4.74 -0.46
N LEU A 68 -14.15 -3.78 -1.10
CA LEU A 68 -14.67 -2.43 -1.40
C LEU A 68 -15.62 -2.43 -2.60
N GLY A 69 -15.44 -3.38 -3.52
CA GLY A 69 -16.46 -3.80 -4.46
C GLY A 69 -16.19 -3.28 -5.86
N ALA A 70 -17.08 -2.45 -6.39
CA ALA A 70 -16.86 -1.81 -7.67
C ALA A 70 -17.05 -0.30 -7.51
N GLY A 71 -16.49 0.48 -8.42
CA GLY A 71 -16.45 1.94 -8.28
C GLY A 71 -15.05 2.38 -7.94
N ASN A 72 -14.89 3.68 -7.69
CA ASN A 72 -13.59 4.24 -7.34
C ASN A 72 -13.57 4.46 -5.84
N ASP A 73 -12.97 3.51 -5.13
CA ASP A 73 -12.99 3.40 -3.68
C ASP A 73 -11.79 4.09 -3.04
N THR A 74 -11.95 4.49 -1.78
CA THR A 74 -10.89 5.13 -1.01
C THR A 74 -10.67 4.41 0.30
N PHE A 75 -9.44 3.94 0.51
CA PHE A 75 -8.96 3.44 1.79
C PHE A 75 -7.99 4.45 2.42
N THR A 76 -8.41 5.10 3.50
CA THR A 76 -7.56 5.98 4.31
C THR A 76 -6.99 5.21 5.50
N PHE A 77 -5.67 5.02 5.49
CA PHE A 77 -4.91 4.32 6.52
C PHE A 77 -4.13 5.34 7.37
N GLN A 78 -4.44 5.42 8.65
CA GLN A 78 -3.94 6.50 9.52
C GLN A 78 -2.92 5.97 10.53
N ASP A 79 -2.21 6.89 11.16
CA ASP A 79 -1.26 6.60 12.22
C ASP A 79 -1.79 5.65 13.30
N GLY A 80 -0.95 4.69 13.70
CA GLY A 80 -1.29 3.67 14.69
C GLY A 80 -2.18 2.54 14.20
N ALA A 81 -2.65 2.58 12.95
CA ALA A 81 -3.50 1.54 12.40
C ALA A 81 -2.77 0.20 12.27
N SER A 82 -3.51 -0.89 12.50
CA SER A 82 -3.03 -2.25 12.34
C SER A 82 -4.11 -3.11 11.68
N VAL A 83 -3.88 -3.54 10.45
CA VAL A 83 -4.83 -4.33 9.66
C VAL A 83 -4.19 -5.66 9.29
N SER A 84 -4.70 -6.76 9.84
CA SER A 84 -4.27 -8.13 9.50
C SER A 84 -5.10 -8.78 8.39
N ALA A 85 -6.29 -8.22 8.12
CA ALA A 85 -7.18 -8.65 7.05
C ALA A 85 -6.67 -8.22 5.67
N VAL A 86 -7.13 -8.93 4.64
CA VAL A 86 -6.96 -8.49 3.25
C VAL A 86 -7.98 -7.39 2.97
N VAL A 87 -7.51 -6.25 2.44
CA VAL A 87 -8.39 -5.22 1.89
C VAL A 87 -8.31 -5.30 0.37
N ASP A 88 -9.45 -5.51 -0.27
CA ASP A 88 -9.59 -5.68 -1.72
C ASP A 88 -10.34 -4.47 -2.29
N GLY A 89 -9.67 -3.64 -3.10
CA GLY A 89 -10.28 -2.48 -3.77
C GLY A 89 -11.35 -2.88 -4.77
N GLY A 90 -11.13 -4.00 -5.46
CA GLY A 90 -12.08 -4.57 -6.39
C GLY A 90 -11.97 -3.96 -7.79
N VAL A 91 -13.09 -3.55 -8.39
CA VAL A 91 -13.12 -3.05 -9.77
C VAL A 91 -13.30 -1.54 -9.80
N GLY A 92 -12.28 -0.83 -10.25
CA GLY A 92 -12.42 0.56 -10.63
C GLY A 92 -11.09 1.29 -10.60
N THR A 93 -11.05 2.44 -9.94
CA THR A 93 -9.81 3.18 -9.70
C THR A 93 -9.75 3.51 -8.22
N ASP A 94 -9.08 2.63 -7.49
CA ASP A 94 -9.09 2.55 -6.04
C ASP A 94 -7.80 3.14 -5.48
N THR A 95 -7.91 3.88 -4.40
CA THR A 95 -6.79 4.61 -3.79
C THR A 95 -6.61 4.24 -2.33
N LEU A 96 -5.39 3.87 -1.97
CA LEU A 96 -4.91 3.77 -0.60
C LEU A 96 -4.07 5.01 -0.26
N THR A 97 -4.55 5.83 0.67
CA THR A 97 -3.78 6.93 1.24
C THR A 97 -3.33 6.58 2.65
N ALA A 98 -2.02 6.54 2.87
CA ALA A 98 -1.41 6.25 4.15
C ALA A 98 -0.72 7.50 4.72
N ASP A 99 -1.36 8.17 5.69
CA ASP A 99 -0.79 9.31 6.40
C ASP A 99 -0.35 8.88 7.81
N ILE A 100 0.94 8.62 7.95
CA ILE A 100 1.50 7.94 9.12
C ILE A 100 2.50 8.85 9.83
N ALA A 101 2.20 9.24 11.06
CA ALA A 101 3.06 10.13 11.85
C ALA A 101 4.18 9.37 12.59
N ALA A 102 3.90 8.14 13.04
CA ALA A 102 4.84 7.30 13.77
C ALA A 102 4.96 5.91 13.12
N ALA A 103 3.92 5.09 13.18
CA ALA A 103 3.96 3.74 12.63
C ALA A 103 2.55 3.17 12.37
N ALA A 104 2.41 2.37 11.33
CA ALA A 104 1.23 1.57 11.06
C ALA A 104 1.59 0.28 10.30
N THR A 105 0.78 -0.76 10.41
CA THR A 105 1.04 -2.07 9.80
C THR A 105 -0.14 -2.55 8.96
N LEU A 106 0.12 -2.80 7.68
CA LEU A 106 -0.83 -3.32 6.71
C LEU A 106 -0.38 -4.72 6.28
N ALA A 107 -1.21 -5.72 6.49
CA ALA A 107 -0.91 -7.07 6.01
C ALA A 107 -1.05 -7.16 4.49
N GLN A 108 -2.19 -6.76 3.94
CA GLN A 108 -2.43 -6.91 2.51
C GLN A 108 -3.44 -5.89 1.98
N ALA A 109 -3.12 -5.26 0.86
CA ALA A 109 -4.06 -4.50 0.04
C ALA A 109 -3.96 -5.00 -1.41
N THR A 110 -5.08 -5.42 -1.99
CA THR A 110 -5.11 -5.95 -3.36
C THR A 110 -6.07 -5.21 -4.26
N ASN A 111 -5.81 -5.22 -5.57
CA ASN A 111 -6.62 -4.51 -6.57
C ASN A 111 -6.78 -3.02 -6.21
N PHE A 112 -5.68 -2.36 -5.89
CA PHE A 112 -5.64 -0.90 -5.75
C PHE A 112 -4.80 -0.31 -6.89
N GLU A 113 -5.25 0.77 -7.53
CA GLU A 113 -4.45 1.43 -8.55
C GLU A 113 -3.35 2.31 -7.94
N THR A 114 -3.59 2.91 -6.77
CA THR A 114 -2.64 3.89 -6.20
C THR A 114 -2.43 3.72 -4.70
N LEU A 115 -1.16 3.69 -4.29
CA LEU A 115 -0.71 3.92 -2.91
C LEU A 115 -0.03 5.28 -2.83
N THR A 116 -0.50 6.17 -1.96
CA THR A 116 0.20 7.40 -1.58
C THR A 116 0.57 7.34 -0.10
N LYS A 117 1.86 7.43 0.21
CA LYS A 117 2.42 7.42 1.56
C LYS A 117 2.96 8.81 1.93
N THR A 118 2.36 9.40 2.97
CA THR A 118 2.74 10.68 3.57
C THR A 118 2.97 10.56 5.07
N GLY A 119 3.41 11.65 5.71
CA GLY A 119 3.73 11.68 7.13
C GLY A 119 5.10 11.07 7.43
N ALA A 120 5.76 11.59 8.47
CA ALA A 120 7.16 11.28 8.78
C ALA A 120 7.41 9.84 9.28
N GLY A 121 6.36 9.09 9.60
CA GLY A 121 6.43 7.74 10.15
C GLY A 121 6.54 6.64 9.11
N THR A 122 6.47 5.40 9.58
CA THR A 122 6.64 4.20 8.75
C THR A 122 5.32 3.48 8.50
N LEU A 123 4.99 3.23 7.24
CA LEU A 123 4.01 2.22 6.86
C LEU A 123 4.74 0.90 6.63
N SER A 124 4.45 -0.13 7.42
CA SER A 124 5.01 -1.48 7.23
C SER A 124 4.01 -2.38 6.50
N VAL A 125 4.39 -2.87 5.33
CA VAL A 125 3.63 -3.82 4.49
C VAL A 125 4.20 -5.21 4.71
N THR A 126 3.41 -6.10 5.31
CA THR A 126 3.92 -7.42 5.77
C THR A 126 3.48 -8.60 4.92
N GLY A 127 2.66 -8.37 3.90
CA GLY A 127 2.17 -9.36 2.95
C GLY A 127 2.14 -8.80 1.52
N THR A 128 1.69 -9.62 0.57
CA THR A 128 1.74 -9.28 -0.87
C THR A 128 0.61 -8.34 -1.26
N SER A 129 0.95 -7.12 -1.63
CA SER A 129 0.02 -6.10 -2.12
C SER A 129 0.30 -5.77 -3.59
N ASP A 130 -0.70 -5.27 -4.31
CA ASP A 130 -0.54 -4.81 -5.69
C ASP A 130 -1.03 -3.37 -5.85
N PHE A 131 -0.20 -2.58 -6.53
CA PHE A 131 -0.44 -1.17 -6.85
C PHE A 131 0.11 -0.85 -8.23
N ALA A 132 -0.67 -0.23 -9.10
CA ALA A 132 -0.16 0.27 -10.38
C ALA A 132 0.74 1.51 -10.17
N THR A 133 0.44 2.33 -9.17
CA THR A 133 1.18 3.54 -8.82
C THR A 133 1.55 3.54 -7.34
N VAL A 134 2.82 3.79 -7.02
CA VAL A 134 3.32 3.91 -5.65
C VAL A 134 4.02 5.25 -5.47
N GLU A 135 3.44 6.12 -4.66
CA GLU A 135 3.99 7.45 -4.33
C GLU A 135 4.41 7.47 -2.87
N VAL A 136 5.72 7.57 -2.61
CA VAL A 136 6.25 7.74 -1.25
C VAL A 136 6.74 9.16 -1.10
N ASP A 137 5.84 10.06 -0.70
CA ASP A 137 6.11 11.50 -0.61
C ASP A 137 6.85 11.87 0.67
N GLU A 138 6.54 11.20 1.79
CA GLU A 138 7.16 11.46 3.10
C GLU A 138 7.31 10.17 3.94
N GLY A 139 8.29 10.20 4.84
CA GLY A 139 8.55 9.11 5.80
C GLY A 139 9.07 7.85 5.12
N THR A 140 8.70 6.69 5.65
CA THR A 140 9.19 5.40 5.15
C THR A 140 8.04 4.50 4.73
N LEU A 141 8.15 3.92 3.52
CA LEU A 141 7.45 2.70 3.15
C LEU A 141 8.37 1.53 3.42
N ASP A 142 8.05 0.71 4.41
CA ASP A 142 8.76 -0.51 4.78
C ASP A 142 8.02 -1.71 4.17
N VAL A 143 8.68 -2.44 3.26
CA VAL A 143 8.18 -3.70 2.71
C VAL A 143 8.98 -4.81 3.37
N ALA A 144 8.39 -5.38 4.43
CA ALA A 144 9.05 -6.39 5.24
C ALA A 144 9.39 -7.65 4.43
N SER A 145 10.27 -8.51 4.94
CA SER A 145 10.67 -9.77 4.26
C SER A 145 9.53 -10.73 3.88
N GLY A 146 8.37 -10.66 4.56
CA GLY A 146 7.16 -11.40 4.20
C GLY A 146 6.22 -10.66 3.25
N GLY A 147 6.49 -9.37 3.02
CA GLY A 147 5.75 -8.48 2.15
C GLY A 147 6.26 -8.48 0.72
N ALA A 148 5.40 -8.03 -0.18
CA ALA A 148 5.78 -7.71 -1.55
C ALA A 148 4.86 -6.63 -2.08
N ILE A 149 5.36 -5.78 -2.97
CA ILE A 149 4.57 -4.89 -3.81
C ILE A 149 4.78 -5.32 -5.26
N SER A 150 3.70 -5.53 -6.00
CA SER A 150 3.76 -6.02 -7.38
C SER A 150 2.84 -5.27 -8.32
N GLY A 151 3.09 -5.38 -9.62
CA GLY A 151 2.23 -4.80 -10.65
C GLY A 151 2.41 -3.30 -10.83
N VAL A 152 3.56 -2.77 -10.40
CA VAL A 152 3.84 -1.33 -10.42
C VAL A 152 4.17 -0.87 -11.83
N ASN A 153 3.49 0.16 -12.32
CA ASN A 153 3.88 0.85 -13.55
C ASN A 153 4.75 2.07 -13.27
N THR A 154 4.39 2.80 -12.21
CA THR A 154 5.10 4.01 -11.82
C THR A 154 5.33 4.03 -10.32
N ALA A 155 6.57 4.29 -9.91
CA ALA A 155 6.90 4.54 -8.51
C ALA A 155 7.67 5.85 -8.36
N SER A 156 7.45 6.55 -7.25
CA SER A 156 8.25 7.71 -6.87
C SER A 156 8.63 7.72 -5.39
N VAL A 157 9.83 8.17 -5.10
CA VAL A 157 10.31 8.42 -3.73
C VAL A 157 10.72 9.89 -3.60
N GLY A 158 9.95 10.65 -2.84
CA GLY A 158 10.15 12.08 -2.61
C GLY A 158 11.42 12.39 -1.82
N THR A 159 11.85 13.65 -1.89
CA THR A 159 13.03 14.12 -1.12
C THR A 159 12.81 13.93 0.37
N GLY A 160 13.72 13.21 1.03
CA GLY A 160 13.63 12.91 2.46
C GLY A 160 12.71 11.75 2.81
N ALA A 161 12.00 11.18 1.83
CA ALA A 161 11.28 9.93 1.97
C ALA A 161 12.21 8.72 1.75
N ALA A 162 11.73 7.53 2.12
CA ALA A 162 12.47 6.29 1.93
C ALA A 162 11.58 5.11 1.59
N ILE A 163 12.13 4.18 0.81
CA ILE A 163 11.65 2.79 0.76
C ILE A 163 12.70 1.92 1.45
N ASP A 164 12.26 1.16 2.45
CA ASP A 164 13.05 0.09 3.08
C ASP A 164 12.49 -1.24 2.59
N LEU A 165 13.26 -1.95 1.77
CA LEU A 165 12.80 -3.13 1.04
C LEU A 165 13.54 -4.36 1.53
N ASP A 166 12.88 -5.17 2.36
CA ASP A 166 13.34 -6.50 2.74
C ASP A 166 12.62 -7.62 1.96
N GLY A 167 11.44 -7.31 1.42
CA GLY A 167 10.61 -8.19 0.60
C GLY A 167 10.87 -8.06 -0.91
N GLY A 168 9.80 -8.02 -1.70
CA GLY A 168 9.88 -7.81 -3.15
C GLY A 168 9.20 -6.50 -3.60
N PHE A 169 9.75 -5.86 -4.62
CA PHE A 169 9.12 -4.72 -5.30
C PHE A 169 9.24 -4.92 -6.80
N THR A 170 8.18 -5.42 -7.43
CA THR A 170 8.19 -5.83 -8.85
C THR A 170 7.26 -4.95 -9.68
N PHE A 171 7.78 -4.43 -10.79
CA PHE A 171 7.00 -3.66 -11.76
C PHE A 171 6.23 -4.61 -12.70
N THR A 172 5.78 -4.10 -13.85
CA THR A 172 5.02 -4.90 -14.83
C THR A 172 5.93 -5.35 -15.97
N THR A 173 5.38 -6.15 -16.89
CA THR A 173 6.09 -6.50 -18.16
C THR A 173 5.97 -5.40 -19.24
N GLY A 174 5.54 -4.20 -18.83
CA GLY A 174 5.39 -3.03 -19.68
C GLY A 174 6.60 -2.11 -19.59
N ASN A 175 6.55 -0.96 -20.25
CA ASN A 175 7.57 0.06 -20.00
C ASN A 175 7.19 0.83 -18.73
N ASP A 176 8.03 0.74 -17.72
CA ASP A 176 7.77 1.24 -16.39
C ASP A 176 8.75 2.36 -15.98
N SER A 177 8.38 3.11 -14.94
CA SER A 177 9.14 4.28 -14.50
C SER A 177 9.31 4.33 -12.98
N PHE A 178 10.56 4.52 -12.55
CA PHE A 178 10.90 4.70 -11.15
C PHE A 178 11.65 6.02 -10.95
N ASP A 179 11.05 6.99 -10.24
CA ASP A 179 11.62 8.32 -9.98
C ASP A 179 12.07 8.46 -8.52
N VAL A 180 13.36 8.62 -8.28
CA VAL A 180 13.95 8.55 -6.94
C VAL A 180 14.64 9.87 -6.61
N ALA A 181 14.09 10.59 -5.64
CA ALA A 181 14.70 11.75 -4.97
C ALA A 181 15.03 11.49 -3.49
N GLY A 182 14.61 10.35 -2.96
CA GLY A 182 14.84 9.92 -1.58
C GLY A 182 15.77 8.72 -1.47
N ARG A 183 15.65 7.98 -0.37
CA ARG A 183 16.54 6.88 -0.02
C ARG A 183 15.91 5.51 -0.32
N LEU A 184 16.67 4.62 -0.94
CA LEU A 184 16.33 3.20 -1.09
C LEU A 184 17.27 2.35 -0.23
N THR A 185 16.72 1.45 0.59
CA THR A 185 17.51 0.53 1.43
C THR A 185 16.95 -0.87 1.43
N GLY A 186 17.73 -1.80 1.99
CA GLY A 186 17.26 -3.12 2.37
C GLY A 186 17.91 -4.25 1.58
N SER A 187 17.35 -5.45 1.78
CA SER A 187 17.88 -6.71 1.23
C SER A 187 17.02 -7.40 0.19
N GLY A 188 15.82 -6.87 -0.04
CA GLY A 188 14.90 -7.27 -1.10
C GLY A 188 15.35 -6.78 -2.47
N ALA A 189 14.60 -7.13 -3.51
CA ALA A 189 14.93 -6.76 -4.89
C ALA A 189 13.89 -5.78 -5.46
N PHE A 190 14.38 -4.67 -6.01
CA PHE A 190 13.62 -3.86 -6.96
C PHE A 190 13.82 -4.49 -8.34
N ASP A 191 12.74 -4.95 -8.95
CA ASP A 191 12.75 -5.66 -10.23
C ASP A 191 11.79 -4.96 -11.19
N LEU A 192 12.33 -4.31 -12.22
CA LEU A 192 11.53 -3.61 -13.22
C LEU A 192 10.89 -4.58 -14.24
N ASP A 193 11.23 -5.87 -14.19
CA ASP A 193 10.74 -6.95 -15.06
C ASP A 193 11.03 -6.64 -16.56
N ALA A 194 10.28 -7.20 -17.50
CA ALA A 194 10.48 -6.93 -18.92
C ALA A 194 9.94 -5.56 -19.33
N GLY A 195 10.65 -4.83 -20.17
CA GLY A 195 10.20 -3.49 -20.57
C GLY A 195 11.34 -2.67 -21.13
N ASN A 196 11.05 -1.50 -21.68
CA ASN A 196 12.11 -0.48 -21.80
C ASN A 196 11.92 0.50 -20.66
N ASP A 197 12.56 0.19 -19.54
CA ASP A 197 12.25 0.84 -18.28
C ASP A 197 13.11 2.06 -18.03
N THR A 198 12.64 2.95 -17.16
CA THR A 198 13.35 4.18 -16.84
C THR A 198 13.48 4.38 -15.33
N LEU A 199 14.70 4.27 -14.82
CA LEU A 199 15.08 4.74 -13.50
C LEU A 199 15.58 6.18 -13.60
N THR A 200 14.86 7.13 -13.00
CA THR A 200 15.28 8.53 -12.89
C THR A 200 15.81 8.79 -11.49
N LEU A 201 17.04 9.30 -11.40
CA LEU A 201 17.69 9.66 -10.15
C LEU A 201 17.77 11.18 -10.06
N ARG A 202 17.13 11.74 -9.04
CA ARG A 202 17.01 13.18 -8.77
C ARG A 202 18.00 13.63 -7.70
N ASP A 203 18.04 14.94 -7.47
CA ASP A 203 18.72 15.50 -6.30
C ASP A 203 18.20 14.88 -4.99
N GLY A 204 19.12 14.33 -4.19
CA GLY A 204 18.83 13.67 -2.92
C GLY A 204 18.66 12.15 -2.98
N ALA A 205 18.68 11.56 -4.18
CA ALA A 205 18.69 10.11 -4.35
C ALA A 205 19.85 9.47 -3.55
N ASP A 206 19.54 8.45 -2.75
CA ASP A 206 20.53 7.68 -1.98
C ASP A 206 20.21 6.19 -2.08
N LEU A 207 21.07 5.43 -2.75
CA LEU A 207 20.90 3.99 -2.97
C LEU A 207 21.91 3.15 -2.15
N SER A 208 22.75 3.79 -1.34
CA SER A 208 23.88 3.15 -0.64
C SER A 208 23.48 2.15 0.44
N GLY A 209 22.20 2.14 0.81
CA GLY A 209 21.63 1.17 1.74
C GLY A 209 21.09 -0.10 1.07
N LEU A 210 21.13 -0.20 -0.26
CA LEU A 210 20.76 -1.41 -0.98
C LEU A 210 21.87 -2.45 -0.89
N THR A 211 21.48 -3.71 -0.71
CA THR A 211 22.42 -4.85 -0.75
C THR A 211 22.29 -5.70 -2.01
N THR A 212 21.27 -5.39 -2.81
CA THR A 212 20.95 -5.96 -4.12
C THR A 212 20.91 -4.82 -5.13
N ALA A 213 21.31 -5.09 -6.36
CA ALA A 213 21.13 -4.11 -7.42
C ALA A 213 19.64 -3.99 -7.77
N ILE A 214 19.24 -2.80 -8.25
CA ILE A 214 17.98 -2.65 -8.98
C ILE A 214 18.13 -3.45 -10.29
N ASP A 215 17.23 -4.40 -10.52
CA ASP A 215 17.19 -5.18 -11.75
C ASP A 215 16.33 -4.43 -12.79
N GLY A 216 16.95 -4.04 -13.90
CA GLY A 216 16.23 -3.48 -15.04
C GLY A 216 15.47 -4.55 -15.84
N GLY A 217 15.76 -5.83 -15.58
CA GLY A 217 15.10 -6.96 -16.22
C GLY A 217 15.50 -7.16 -17.68
N ALA A 218 14.51 -7.44 -18.53
CA ALA A 218 14.75 -7.78 -19.94
C ALA A 218 14.57 -6.55 -20.85
N ASP A 219 15.13 -6.62 -22.06
CA ASP A 219 15.09 -5.56 -23.08
C ASP A 219 16.07 -4.39 -22.83
N THR A 220 15.69 -3.13 -23.02
CA THR A 220 16.63 -1.99 -23.01
C THR A 220 16.21 -0.92 -22.01
N ASP A 221 16.95 -0.86 -20.91
CA ASP A 221 16.63 0.02 -19.79
C ASP A 221 17.47 1.29 -19.81
N THR A 222 16.89 2.35 -19.25
CA THR A 222 17.50 3.67 -19.19
C THR A 222 17.64 4.13 -17.74
N VAL A 223 18.86 4.49 -17.36
CA VAL A 223 19.08 5.29 -16.15
C VAL A 223 19.24 6.75 -16.56
N VAL A 224 18.38 7.62 -16.04
CA VAL A 224 18.44 9.07 -16.20
C VAL A 224 18.94 9.68 -14.91
N VAL A 225 20.08 10.36 -14.96
CA VAL A 225 20.53 11.22 -13.86
C VAL A 225 20.07 12.63 -14.14
N ASP A 226 19.06 13.08 -13.39
CA ASP A 226 18.51 14.44 -13.44
C ASP A 226 18.73 15.12 -12.09
N ALA A 227 20.00 15.26 -11.73
CA ALA A 227 20.49 15.88 -10.51
C ALA A 227 21.42 17.05 -10.86
N ILE A 228 21.38 18.10 -10.04
CA ILE A 228 22.28 19.25 -10.12
C ILE A 228 23.63 18.91 -9.44
N GLY A 229 23.60 18.05 -8.41
CA GLY A 229 24.78 17.54 -7.70
C GLY A 229 25.34 16.24 -8.26
N ASP A 230 26.59 15.93 -7.89
CA ASP A 230 27.17 14.61 -8.17
C ASP A 230 26.41 13.54 -7.37
N LEU A 231 25.93 12.51 -8.08
CA LEU A 231 25.37 11.31 -7.46
C LEU A 231 26.44 10.21 -7.46
N THR A 232 26.63 9.57 -6.31
CA THR A 232 27.50 8.40 -6.20
C THR A 232 26.63 7.16 -6.09
N LEU A 233 26.85 6.21 -7.00
CA LEU A 233 26.33 4.85 -6.91
C LEU A 233 27.49 3.98 -6.43
N ASP A 234 27.32 3.27 -5.31
CA ASP A 234 28.35 2.37 -4.75
C ASP A 234 28.16 0.89 -5.14
#